data_AF-A0A958PQR1-F1
#
_entry.id   AF-A0A958PQR1-F1
#
_cell.length_a   1.000
_cell.length_b   1.000
_cell.length_c   1.000
_cell.angle_alpha   90.00
_cell.angle_beta   90.00
_cell.angle_gamma   90.00
#
_symmetry.space_group_name_H-M   'P 1'
#
loop_
_entity.id
_entity.type
_entity.pdbx_description
1 polymer ?
#
loop_
_entity_poly.entity_id
_entity_poly.type
_entity_poly.pdbx_seq_one_letter_code
_entity_poly.pdbx_strand_id
1 'polypeptide(L)'
;VNWNLQRLRDVFIYLSPNLEKDLFELNHQFEPEFHSGFRKMLLRKWGLQEGDLDSNAFLQESFAFLEEQSMDFTAFFRNLLKVRKERVGAEEEFINGTYQLKSKDFKDQARHYLKKYQKLCADHWSDEGLVKAMETTNPQYILRNYQLHQLIQELGSGEEGVLWKEIWHCLKNPYSHSLPEKHLTLAPEWAFKTPGCSTLSCSS
;
A
#
# COMPACT_ATOMS: atom_id res chain seq x y z
N VAL A 1 -0.43 18.67 3.46
CA VAL A 1 -1.77 18.76 4.11
C VAL A 1 -1.81 19.76 5.25
N ASN A 2 -0.92 19.67 6.26
CA ASN A 2 -0.88 20.62 7.39
C ASN A 2 -0.86 22.10 6.94
N TRP A 3 -0.02 22.44 5.96
CA TRP A 3 0.03 23.80 5.40
C TRP A 3 -1.32 24.27 4.81
N ASN A 4 -2.07 23.40 4.12
CA ASN A 4 -3.39 23.73 3.58
C ASN A 4 -4.39 24.01 4.71
N LEU A 5 -4.31 23.25 5.80
CA LEU A 5 -5.15 23.46 6.99
C LEU A 5 -4.81 24.78 7.68
N GLN A 6 -3.53 25.16 7.74
CA GLN A 6 -3.11 26.47 8.24
C GLN A 6 -3.68 27.60 7.37
N ARG A 7 -3.67 27.46 6.04
CA ARG A 7 -4.30 28.47 5.16
C ARG A 7 -5.80 28.55 5.36
N LEU A 8 -6.48 27.42 5.49
CA LEU A 8 -7.91 27.38 5.80
C LEU A 8 -8.23 28.04 7.15
N ARG A 9 -7.40 27.77 8.16
CA ARG A 9 -7.46 28.38 9.49
C ARG A 9 -7.37 29.91 9.40
N ASP A 10 -6.42 30.43 8.62
CA ASP A 10 -6.23 31.87 8.45
C ASP A 10 -7.48 32.56 7.87
N VAL A 11 -8.22 31.88 6.98
CA VAL A 11 -9.53 32.38 6.47
C VAL A 11 -10.57 32.48 7.58
N PHE A 12 -10.67 31.47 8.46
CA PHE A 12 -11.63 31.50 9.57
C PHE A 12 -11.28 32.53 10.64
N ILE A 13 -9.99 32.76 10.91
CA ILE A 13 -9.53 33.82 11.80
C ILE A 13 -9.94 35.19 11.26
N TYR A 14 -9.80 35.41 9.94
CA TYR A 14 -10.24 36.65 9.32
C TYR A 14 -11.74 36.91 9.48
N LEU A 15 -12.56 35.86 9.36
CA LEU A 15 -14.02 35.97 9.50
C LEU A 15 -14.48 36.13 10.96
N SER A 16 -13.78 35.48 11.89
CA SER A 16 -14.11 35.44 13.32
C SER A 16 -12.83 35.49 14.16
N PRO A 17 -12.26 36.69 14.41
CA PRO A 17 -10.98 36.83 15.11
C PRO A 17 -10.96 36.24 16.53
N ASN A 18 -12.13 36.16 17.18
CA ASN A 18 -12.28 35.56 18.50
C ASN A 18 -11.98 34.05 18.54
N LEU A 19 -11.91 33.37 17.38
CA LEU A 19 -11.60 31.95 17.27
C LEU A 19 -10.10 31.66 17.15
N GLU A 20 -9.24 32.69 17.09
CA GLU A 20 -7.81 32.53 16.80
C GLU A 20 -7.14 31.46 17.66
N LYS A 21 -7.26 31.60 19.00
CA LYS A 21 -6.65 30.67 19.94
C LYS A 21 -7.11 29.22 19.72
N ASP A 22 -8.42 29.00 19.64
CA ASP A 22 -9.00 27.66 19.48
C ASP A 22 -8.57 27.01 18.17
N LEU A 23 -8.48 27.81 17.10
CA LEU A 23 -8.06 27.38 15.77
C LEU A 23 -6.56 27.04 15.69
N PHE A 24 -5.71 27.75 16.43
CA PHE A 24 -4.30 27.38 16.58
C PHE A 24 -4.14 26.07 17.35
N GLU A 25 -4.84 25.91 18.48
CA GLU A 25 -4.85 24.68 19.26
C GLU A 25 -5.33 23.48 18.43
N LEU A 26 -6.41 23.65 17.66
CA LEU A 26 -6.92 22.62 16.74
C LEU A 26 -5.90 22.25 15.66
N ASN A 27 -5.23 23.23 15.05
CA ASN A 27 -4.23 22.93 14.02
C ASN A 27 -3.03 22.13 14.59
N HIS A 28 -2.67 22.31 15.86
CA HIS A 28 -1.62 21.51 16.51
C HIS A 28 -2.01 20.05 16.73
N GLN A 29 -3.30 19.72 16.73
CA GLN A 29 -3.77 18.34 16.85
C GLN A 29 -3.64 17.54 15.56
N PHE A 30 -3.47 18.19 14.40
CA PHE A 30 -3.39 17.50 13.11
C PHE A 30 -2.26 16.46 13.06
N GLU A 31 -1.03 16.83 13.49
CA GLU A 31 0.12 15.93 13.39
C GLU A 31 -0.03 14.69 14.29
N PRO A 32 -0.36 14.80 15.59
CA PRO A 32 -0.65 13.65 16.44
C PRO A 32 -1.74 12.74 15.88
N GLU A 33 -2.85 13.30 15.39
CA GLU A 33 -3.96 12.53 14.84
C GLU A 33 -3.58 11.83 13.53
N PHE A 34 -2.86 12.53 12.65
CA PHE A 34 -2.34 11.94 11.42
C PHE A 34 -1.39 10.78 11.72
N HIS A 35 -0.42 10.96 12.61
CA HIS A 35 0.55 9.92 12.95
C HIS A 35 -0.12 8.72 13.64
N SER A 36 -1.09 8.98 14.53
CA SER A 36 -1.91 7.95 15.14
C SER A 36 -2.67 7.15 14.09
N GLY A 37 -3.45 7.81 13.23
CA GLY A 37 -4.22 7.15 12.17
C GLY A 37 -3.35 6.40 11.15
N PHE A 38 -2.24 7.01 10.74
CA PHE A 38 -1.29 6.41 9.81
C PHE A 38 -0.65 5.15 10.40
N ARG A 39 -0.21 5.20 11.67
CA ARG A 39 0.33 4.03 12.37
C ARG A 39 -0.68 2.90 12.46
N LYS A 40 -1.92 3.19 12.85
CA LYS A 40 -3.00 2.19 12.94
C LYS A 40 -3.25 1.53 11.59
N MET A 41 -3.29 2.33 10.52
CA MET A 41 -3.42 1.82 9.15
C MET A 41 -2.25 0.89 8.80
N LEU A 42 -0.99 1.29 9.07
CA LEU A 42 0.17 0.45 8.79
C LEU A 42 0.12 -0.87 9.57
N LEU A 43 -0.10 -0.84 10.88
CA LEU A 43 -0.19 -2.07 11.68
C LEU A 43 -1.24 -3.04 11.12
N ARG A 44 -2.40 -2.54 10.67
CA ARG A 44 -3.42 -3.36 10.01
C ARG A 44 -2.95 -3.97 8.69
N LYS A 45 -2.15 -3.26 7.90
CA LYS A 45 -1.56 -3.81 6.65
C LYS A 45 -0.67 -5.02 6.94
N TRP A 46 0.09 -5.01 8.04
CA TRP A 46 0.91 -6.13 8.46
C TRP A 46 0.17 -7.15 9.36
N GLY A 47 -1.07 -6.88 9.77
CA GLY A 47 -1.79 -7.76 10.71
C GLY A 47 -1.15 -7.80 12.09
N LEU A 48 -0.64 -6.66 12.56
CA LEU A 48 0.00 -6.47 13.86
C LEU A 48 -0.92 -5.74 14.82
N GLN A 49 -0.74 -6.00 16.12
CA GLN A 49 -1.51 -5.35 17.18
C GLN A 49 -0.97 -3.95 17.50
N GLU A 50 -1.86 -3.08 17.98
CA GLU A 50 -1.46 -1.77 18.50
C GLU A 50 -0.83 -1.90 19.89
N GLY A 51 0.16 -1.05 20.17
CA GLY A 51 0.76 -0.92 21.51
C GLY A 51 2.01 -1.77 21.75
N ASP A 52 2.37 -2.66 20.83
CA ASP A 52 3.62 -3.41 20.88
C ASP A 52 4.80 -2.56 20.34
N LEU A 53 5.87 -2.45 21.14
CA LEU A 53 7.09 -1.70 20.77
C LEU A 53 7.86 -2.40 19.66
N ASP A 54 7.88 -3.74 19.67
CA ASP A 54 8.58 -4.54 18.66
C ASP A 54 7.91 -4.37 17.29
N SER A 55 6.58 -4.25 17.28
CA SER A 55 5.81 -3.91 16.08
C SER A 55 6.21 -2.57 15.46
N ASN A 56 6.53 -1.54 16.26
CA ASN A 56 6.96 -0.23 15.72
C ASN A 56 8.34 -0.29 15.08
N ALA A 57 9.30 -0.95 15.74
CA ALA A 57 10.64 -1.14 15.18
C ALA A 57 10.56 -1.96 13.88
N PHE A 58 9.73 -3.00 13.87
CA PHE A 58 9.51 -3.83 12.69
C PHE A 58 8.89 -3.07 11.51
N LEU A 59 8.00 -2.11 11.74
CA LEU A 59 7.47 -1.26 10.66
C LEU A 59 8.57 -0.45 9.97
N GLN A 60 9.50 0.14 10.73
CA GLN A 60 10.61 0.90 10.15
C GLN A 60 11.53 0.01 9.32
N GLU A 61 11.91 -1.15 9.86
CA GLU A 61 12.72 -2.14 9.14
C GLU A 61 12.01 -2.66 7.89
N SER A 62 10.69 -2.81 7.92
CA SER A 62 9.91 -3.25 6.77
C SER A 62 9.96 -2.23 5.63
N PHE A 63 9.91 -0.93 5.93
CA PHE A 63 10.10 0.09 4.91
C PHE A 63 11.50 0.08 4.31
N ALA A 64 12.53 -0.07 5.15
CA ALA A 64 13.91 -0.21 4.66
C ALA A 64 14.07 -1.42 3.74
N PHE A 65 13.48 -2.57 4.10
CA PHE A 65 13.48 -3.77 3.25
C PHE A 65 12.76 -3.56 1.92
N LEU A 66 11.58 -2.94 1.94
CA LEU A 66 10.81 -2.61 0.73
C LEU A 66 11.59 -1.68 -0.21
N GLU A 67 12.29 -0.68 0.36
CA GLU A 67 13.09 0.28 -0.39
C GLU A 67 14.35 -0.37 -0.99
N GLU A 68 15.15 -1.06 -0.16
CA GLU A 68 16.39 -1.72 -0.56
C GLU A 68 16.14 -2.72 -1.70
N GLN A 69 15.04 -3.48 -1.60
CA GLN A 69 14.65 -4.46 -2.61
C GLN A 69 13.70 -3.90 -3.68
N SER A 70 13.45 -2.58 -3.71
CA SER A 70 12.58 -1.93 -4.71
C SER A 70 11.26 -2.69 -4.95
N MET A 71 10.64 -3.14 -3.86
CA MET A 71 9.49 -4.03 -3.91
C MET A 71 8.23 -3.28 -4.33
N ASP A 72 7.37 -3.94 -5.09
CA ASP A 72 6.05 -3.40 -5.35
C ASP A 72 5.19 -3.46 -4.08
N PHE A 73 4.73 -2.31 -3.61
CA PHE A 73 4.00 -2.19 -2.34
C PHE A 73 2.71 -3.01 -2.33
N THR A 74 1.93 -3.02 -3.41
CA THR A 74 0.65 -3.75 -3.45
C THR A 74 0.87 -5.25 -3.53
N ALA A 75 1.82 -5.70 -4.37
CA ALA A 75 2.18 -7.10 -4.50
C ALA A 75 2.80 -7.65 -3.20
N PHE A 76 3.62 -6.85 -2.51
CA PHE A 76 4.18 -7.20 -1.21
C PHE A 76 3.07 -7.60 -0.22
N PHE A 77 2.08 -6.73 0.01
CA PHE A 77 1.03 -7.03 0.99
C PHE A 77 0.09 -8.13 0.54
N ARG A 78 -0.18 -8.22 -0.77
CA ARG A 78 -0.95 -9.33 -1.32
C ARG A 78 -0.31 -10.67 -1.00
N ASN A 79 1.01 -10.79 -1.22
CA ASN A 79 1.73 -12.02 -0.95
C ASN A 79 1.97 -12.24 0.55
N LEU A 80 2.17 -11.18 1.34
CA LEU A 80 2.25 -11.29 2.79
C LEU A 80 0.94 -11.83 3.40
N LEU A 81 -0.20 -11.43 2.85
CA LEU A 81 -1.51 -11.95 3.25
C LEU A 81 -1.63 -13.45 2.96
N LYS A 82 -1.10 -13.94 1.82
CA LYS A 82 -1.01 -15.38 1.57
C LYS A 82 -0.16 -16.08 2.62
N VAL A 83 1.03 -15.55 2.95
CA VAL A 83 1.88 -16.09 4.03
C VAL A 83 1.13 -16.14 5.37
N ARG A 84 0.30 -15.14 5.66
CA ARG A 84 -0.49 -15.14 6.89
C ARG A 84 -1.58 -16.22 6.90
N LYS A 85 -2.19 -16.52 5.75
CA LYS A 85 -3.30 -17.49 5.60
C LYS A 85 -2.82 -18.93 5.38
N GLU A 86 -1.67 -19.12 4.75
CA GLU A 86 -1.15 -20.42 4.30
C GLU A 86 0.18 -20.75 4.98
N ARG A 87 0.28 -21.94 5.58
CA ARG A 87 1.49 -22.36 6.30
C ARG A 87 2.54 -23.09 5.44
N VAL A 88 2.17 -23.60 4.26
CA VAL A 88 3.08 -24.42 3.43
C VAL A 88 3.22 -23.75 2.06
N GLY A 89 4.46 -23.55 1.59
CA GLY A 89 4.76 -23.02 0.24
C GLY A 89 4.65 -21.51 0.09
N ALA A 90 3.90 -20.82 0.96
CA ALA A 90 3.67 -19.38 0.87
C ALA A 90 4.94 -18.51 0.95
N GLU A 91 6.00 -18.98 1.62
CA GLU A 91 7.29 -18.27 1.64
C GLU A 91 7.91 -18.18 0.25
N GLU A 92 7.87 -19.26 -0.53
CA GLU A 92 8.44 -19.30 -1.87
C GLU A 92 7.58 -18.49 -2.85
N GLU A 93 6.25 -18.47 -2.66
CA GLU A 93 5.35 -17.56 -3.38
C GLU A 93 5.64 -16.09 -3.07
N PHE A 94 5.89 -15.76 -1.80
CA PHE A 94 6.28 -14.40 -1.41
C PHE A 94 7.59 -13.99 -2.07
N ILE A 95 8.60 -14.85 -2.05
CA ILE A 95 9.91 -14.58 -2.67
C ILE A 95 9.76 -14.40 -4.19
N ASN A 96 8.97 -15.24 -4.86
CA ASN A 96 8.87 -15.20 -6.32
C ASN A 96 7.86 -14.16 -6.84
N GLY A 97 6.80 -13.87 -6.08
CA GLY A 97 5.67 -13.06 -6.51
C GLY A 97 5.81 -11.55 -6.24
N THR A 98 6.88 -11.12 -5.57
CA THR A 98 7.02 -9.73 -5.10
C THR A 98 8.09 -8.90 -5.81
N TYR A 99 8.91 -9.51 -6.69
CA TYR A 99 10.18 -8.89 -7.08
C TYR A 99 10.45 -8.88 -8.57
N GLN A 100 10.96 -7.73 -9.07
CA GLN A 100 11.28 -7.52 -10.48
C GLN A 100 12.79 -7.56 -10.80
N LEU A 101 13.69 -7.34 -9.84
CA LEU A 101 15.13 -7.12 -10.13
C LEU A 101 16.08 -7.85 -9.17
N LYS A 102 16.39 -9.12 -9.41
CA LYS A 102 17.12 -10.00 -8.47
C LYS A 102 18.52 -9.52 -8.04
N SER A 103 18.62 -8.86 -6.87
CA SER A 103 19.87 -8.83 -6.11
C SER A 103 20.28 -10.26 -5.74
N LYS A 104 21.59 -10.54 -5.66
CA LYS A 104 22.07 -11.91 -5.38
C LYS A 104 21.60 -12.44 -4.02
N ASP A 105 21.39 -11.54 -3.06
CA ASP A 105 21.10 -11.89 -1.67
C ASP A 105 19.60 -11.78 -1.31
N PHE A 106 18.75 -11.34 -2.24
CA PHE A 106 17.33 -11.10 -2.00
C PHE A 106 16.61 -12.27 -1.33
N LYS A 107 16.84 -13.51 -1.81
CA LYS A 107 16.15 -14.69 -1.26
C LYS A 107 16.43 -14.87 0.22
N ASP A 108 17.66 -14.62 0.65
CA ASP A 108 18.05 -14.80 2.04
C ASP A 108 17.57 -13.66 2.91
N GLN A 109 17.60 -12.42 2.40
CA GLN A 109 16.98 -11.27 3.07
C GLN A 109 15.46 -11.44 3.23
N ALA A 110 14.77 -11.91 2.19
CA ALA A 110 13.32 -12.17 2.24
C ALA A 110 12.97 -13.27 3.25
N ARG A 111 13.75 -14.35 3.32
CA ARG A 111 13.58 -15.40 4.35
C ARG A 111 13.84 -14.85 5.75
N HIS A 112 14.87 -14.02 5.91
CA HIS A 112 15.17 -13.39 7.19
C HIS A 112 14.01 -12.49 7.64
N TYR A 113 13.51 -11.66 6.73
CA TYR A 113 12.35 -10.80 6.93
C TYR A 113 11.12 -11.60 7.37
N LEU A 114 10.77 -12.66 6.63
CA LEU A 114 9.61 -13.51 6.93
C LEU A 114 9.74 -14.21 8.28
N LYS A 115 10.94 -14.70 8.65
CA LYS A 115 11.17 -15.30 9.97
C LYS A 115 10.94 -14.29 11.09
N LYS A 116 11.40 -13.05 10.93
CA LYS A 116 11.17 -11.98 11.91
C LYS A 116 9.68 -11.64 12.02
N TYR A 117 9.00 -11.50 10.88
CA TYR A 117 7.55 -11.29 10.82
C TYR A 117 6.77 -12.42 11.52
N GLN A 118 7.10 -13.68 11.23
CA GLN A 118 6.46 -14.86 11.84
C GLN A 118 6.67 -14.90 13.35
N LYS A 119 7.89 -14.60 13.81
CA LYS A 119 8.19 -14.53 15.24
C LYS A 119 7.36 -13.44 15.93
N LEU A 120 7.28 -12.25 15.34
CA LEU A 120 6.49 -11.14 15.86
C LEU A 120 5.00 -11.49 15.95
N CYS A 121 4.52 -12.30 15.02
CA CYS A 121 3.12 -12.71 14.94
C CYS A 121 2.79 -14.00 15.71
N ALA A 122 3.75 -14.63 16.38
CA ALA A 122 3.61 -15.99 16.90
C ALA A 122 2.41 -16.13 17.86
N ASP A 123 2.25 -15.18 18.79
CA ASP A 123 1.21 -15.23 19.82
C ASP A 123 -0.20 -14.93 19.28
N HIS A 124 -0.30 -14.35 18.08
CA HIS A 124 -1.56 -13.94 17.46
C HIS A 124 -1.72 -14.48 16.04
N TRP A 125 -0.97 -15.52 15.68
CA TRP A 125 -0.94 -16.03 14.31
C TRP A 125 -2.34 -16.48 13.84
N SER A 126 -3.10 -17.11 14.74
CA SER A 126 -4.46 -17.60 14.51
C SER A 126 -5.57 -16.57 14.78
N ASP A 127 -5.22 -15.30 15.02
CA ASP A 127 -6.20 -14.23 15.20
C ASP A 127 -6.85 -13.87 13.85
N GLU A 128 -8.06 -14.39 13.62
CA GLU A 128 -8.84 -14.12 12.42
C GLU A 128 -9.20 -12.63 12.25
N GLY A 129 -9.29 -11.88 13.35
CA GLY A 129 -9.54 -10.44 13.33
C GLY A 129 -8.41 -9.67 12.67
N LEU A 130 -7.15 -10.02 12.99
CA LEU A 130 -5.97 -9.42 12.36
C LEU A 130 -5.86 -9.80 10.88
N VAL A 131 -6.19 -11.05 10.53
CA VAL A 131 -6.22 -11.48 9.12
C VAL A 131 -7.26 -10.70 8.33
N LYS A 132 -8.47 -10.57 8.86
CA LYS A 132 -9.55 -9.79 8.22
C LYS A 132 -9.19 -8.30 8.10
N ALA A 133 -8.46 -7.75 9.07
CA ALA A 133 -7.93 -6.39 8.98
C ALA A 133 -6.95 -6.25 7.81
N MET A 134 -6.06 -7.23 7.60
CA MET A 134 -5.18 -7.25 6.42
C MET A 134 -5.98 -7.33 5.11
N GLU A 135 -6.98 -8.22 5.03
CA GLU A 135 -7.83 -8.38 3.83
C GLU A 135 -8.53 -7.08 3.42
N THR A 136 -9.00 -6.31 4.40
CA THR A 136 -9.74 -5.07 4.19
C THR A 136 -8.86 -3.83 4.05
N THR A 137 -7.58 -3.91 4.42
CA THR A 137 -6.63 -2.78 4.34
C THR A 137 -5.65 -2.93 3.16
N ASN A 138 -5.43 -4.16 2.68
CA ASN A 138 -4.52 -4.46 1.58
C ASN A 138 -5.29 -4.78 0.30
N PRO A 139 -5.39 -3.82 -0.65
CA PRO A 139 -6.05 -4.10 -1.91
C PRO A 139 -5.27 -5.16 -2.69
N GLN A 140 -6.01 -6.06 -3.34
CA GLN A 140 -5.49 -6.97 -4.36
C GLN A 140 -5.17 -6.23 -5.66
N TYR A 141 -5.92 -5.17 -5.96
CA TYR A 141 -5.83 -4.38 -7.19
C TYR A 141 -5.70 -2.88 -6.92
N ILE A 142 -4.78 -2.25 -7.67
CA ILE A 142 -4.70 -0.79 -7.83
C ILE A 142 -4.62 -0.50 -9.34
N LEU A 143 -5.17 0.64 -9.76
CA LEU A 143 -5.01 1.09 -11.14
C LEU A 143 -3.58 1.62 -11.32
N ARG A 144 -2.74 0.82 -11.98
CA ARG A 144 -1.36 1.19 -12.27
C ARG A 144 -1.29 2.06 -13.51
N ASN A 145 -0.29 2.93 -13.59
CA ASN A 145 -0.13 3.86 -14.73
C ASN A 145 -0.06 3.13 -16.09
N TYR A 146 0.59 1.97 -16.17
CA TYR A 146 0.64 1.22 -17.44
C TYR A 146 -0.74 0.71 -17.86
N GLN A 147 -1.59 0.32 -16.91
CA GLN A 147 -2.96 -0.11 -17.18
C GLN A 147 -3.84 1.08 -17.58
N LEU A 148 -3.64 2.23 -16.93
CA LEU A 148 -4.27 3.48 -17.34
C LEU A 148 -3.86 3.88 -18.77
N HIS A 149 -2.59 3.72 -19.13
CA HIS A 149 -2.12 3.97 -20.49
C HIS A 149 -2.80 3.05 -21.51
N GLN A 150 -2.88 1.74 -21.21
CA GLN A 150 -3.58 0.77 -22.07
C GLN A 150 -5.06 1.13 -22.24
N LEU A 151 -5.72 1.57 -21.17
CA LEU A 151 -7.12 2.05 -21.23
C LEU A 151 -7.28 3.26 -22.13
N ILE A 152 -6.39 4.25 -22.01
CA ILE A 152 -6.44 5.45 -22.84
C ILE A 152 -6.25 5.08 -24.32
N GLN A 153 -5.36 4.12 -24.62
CA GLN A 153 -5.16 3.64 -25.99
C GLN A 153 -6.39 2.92 -26.55
N GLU A 154 -7.00 2.00 -25.80
CA GLU A 154 -8.23 1.28 -26.21
C GLU A 154 -9.38 2.26 -26.49
N LEU A 155 -9.62 3.19 -25.56
CA LEU A 155 -10.71 4.15 -25.72
C LEU A 155 -10.43 5.16 -26.84
N GLY A 156 -9.16 5.49 -27.08
CA GLY A 156 -8.73 6.37 -28.17
C GLY A 156 -8.80 5.72 -29.56
N SER A 157 -8.67 4.39 -29.66
CA SER A 157 -8.76 3.66 -30.94
C SER A 157 -10.21 3.41 -31.39
N GLY A 158 -11.20 3.72 -30.55
CA GLY A 158 -12.62 3.48 -30.83
C GLY A 158 -13.06 2.03 -30.56
N GLU A 159 -12.27 1.26 -29.80
CA GLU A 159 -12.63 -0.10 -29.36
C GLU A 159 -13.78 -0.09 -28.34
N GLU A 160 -14.47 -1.23 -28.17
CA GLU A 160 -15.70 -1.35 -27.36
C GLU A 160 -15.53 -1.21 -25.82
N GLY A 161 -14.34 -0.79 -25.36
CA GLY A 161 -14.03 -0.59 -23.95
C GLY A 161 -14.12 -1.88 -23.12
N VAL A 162 -13.63 -3.00 -23.66
CA VAL A 162 -13.62 -4.29 -22.96
C VAL A 162 -12.67 -4.24 -21.78
N LEU A 163 -11.45 -3.73 -21.98
CA LEU A 163 -10.48 -3.56 -20.89
C LEU A 163 -11.00 -2.55 -19.85
N TRP A 164 -11.71 -1.50 -20.28
CA TRP A 164 -12.41 -0.61 -19.34
C TRP A 164 -13.40 -1.35 -18.45
N LYS A 165 -14.28 -2.20 -19.00
CA LYS A 165 -15.26 -2.96 -18.19
C LYS A 165 -14.57 -3.89 -17.20
N GLU A 166 -13.48 -4.54 -17.60
CA GLU A 166 -12.70 -5.42 -16.74
C GLU A 166 -12.00 -4.66 -15.61
N ILE A 167 -11.33 -3.56 -15.92
CA ILE A 167 -10.67 -2.72 -14.92
C ILE A 167 -11.68 -2.06 -13.99
N TRP A 168 -12.83 -1.62 -14.50
CA TRP A 168 -13.92 -1.08 -13.70
C TRP A 168 -14.44 -2.09 -12.67
N HIS A 169 -14.57 -3.37 -13.06
CA HIS A 169 -14.91 -4.45 -12.13
C HIS A 169 -13.85 -4.60 -11.01
N CYS A 170 -12.56 -4.51 -11.35
CA CYS A 170 -11.47 -4.57 -10.38
C CYS A 170 -11.46 -3.36 -9.43
N LEU A 171 -11.67 -2.15 -9.95
CA LEU A 171 -11.77 -0.92 -9.18
C LEU A 171 -12.95 -0.88 -8.22
N LYS A 172 -14.07 -1.52 -8.57
CA LYS A 172 -15.23 -1.66 -7.67
C LYS A 172 -14.97 -2.65 -6.54
N ASN A 173 -14.07 -3.61 -6.73
CA ASN A 173 -13.82 -4.69 -5.78
C ASN A 173 -12.32 -4.85 -5.48
N PRO A 174 -11.59 -3.78 -5.11
CA PRO A 174 -10.13 -3.78 -5.13
C PRO A 174 -9.53 -4.72 -4.08
N TYR A 175 -10.30 -5.15 -3.08
CA TYR A 175 -9.90 -6.07 -2.02
C TYR A 175 -10.33 -7.53 -2.29
N SER A 176 -11.05 -7.80 -3.39
CA SER A 176 -11.57 -9.15 -3.65
C SER A 176 -10.47 -10.12 -4.05
N HIS A 177 -10.46 -11.31 -3.43
CA HIS A 177 -9.59 -12.42 -3.80
C HIS A 177 -10.04 -13.15 -5.08
N SER A 178 -11.22 -12.84 -5.60
CA SER A 178 -11.74 -13.43 -6.85
C SER A 178 -11.39 -12.63 -8.11
N LEU A 179 -10.54 -11.60 -8.01
CA LEU A 179 -10.15 -10.78 -9.16
C LEU A 179 -9.28 -11.57 -10.16
N PRO A 180 -9.41 -11.31 -11.47
CA PRO A 180 -8.62 -12.02 -12.48
C PRO A 180 -7.13 -11.70 -12.38
N GLU A 181 -6.28 -12.74 -12.28
CA GLU A 181 -4.83 -12.59 -12.10
C GLU A 181 -4.14 -11.75 -13.18
N LYS A 182 -4.66 -11.76 -14.42
CA LYS A 182 -4.12 -10.95 -15.53
C LYS A 182 -4.01 -9.45 -15.21
N HIS A 183 -4.92 -8.92 -14.39
CA HIS A 183 -4.93 -7.50 -13.98
C HIS A 183 -4.13 -7.24 -12.71
N LEU A 184 -3.70 -8.30 -12.02
CA LEU A 184 -2.94 -8.25 -10.78
C LEU A 184 -1.42 -8.24 -11.01
N THR A 185 -1.03 -8.13 -12.29
CA THR A 185 0.35 -8.18 -12.75
C THR A 185 1.13 -6.92 -12.39
N LEU A 186 2.45 -7.09 -12.34
CA LEU A 186 3.39 -5.99 -12.19
C LEU A 186 3.53 -5.23 -13.52
N ALA A 187 4.11 -4.03 -13.44
CA ALA A 187 4.37 -3.24 -14.63
C ALA A 187 5.31 -4.03 -15.58
N PRO A 188 4.92 -4.20 -16.85
CA PRO A 188 5.76 -4.90 -17.83
C PRO A 188 6.97 -4.05 -18.22
N GLU A 189 8.02 -4.67 -18.79
CA GLU A 189 9.27 -3.97 -19.14
C GLU A 189 9.07 -2.75 -20.04
N TRP A 190 8.15 -2.83 -21.01
CA TRP A 190 7.86 -1.72 -21.93
C TRP A 190 7.31 -0.49 -21.19
N ALA A 191 6.60 -0.68 -20.07
CA ALA A 191 6.03 0.40 -19.29
C ALA A 191 7.13 1.29 -18.69
N PHE A 192 8.30 0.72 -18.40
CA PHE A 192 9.46 1.49 -17.91
C PHE A 192 10.07 2.41 -18.96
N LYS A 193 9.85 2.14 -20.24
CA LYS A 193 10.36 2.92 -21.38
C LYS A 193 9.31 3.86 -21.97
N THR A 194 8.09 3.88 -21.43
CA THR A 194 6.96 4.63 -21.99
C THR A 194 6.68 5.88 -21.14
N PRO A 195 6.72 7.09 -21.73
CA PRO A 195 6.35 8.32 -21.03
C PRO A 195 4.94 8.22 -20.44
N GLY A 196 4.76 8.64 -19.19
CA GLY A 196 3.49 8.56 -18.46
C GLY A 196 3.19 7.20 -17.81
N CYS A 197 3.97 6.14 -18.08
CA CYS A 197 3.82 4.83 -17.42
C CYS A 197 4.78 4.66 -16.24
N SER A 198 6.05 5.09 -16.39
CA SER A 198 7.11 5.05 -15.37
C SER A 198 7.74 6.41 -15.10
N THR A 199 7.71 7.28 -16.11
CA THR A 199 8.28 8.60 -16.11
C THR A 199 7.15 9.61 -16.23
N LEU A 200 6.70 10.12 -15.06
CA LEU A 200 6.18 11.47 -14.77
C LEU A 200 5.06 11.45 -13.71
N SER A 201 5.34 12.10 -12.56
CA SER A 201 4.53 13.20 -11.99
C SER A 201 5.16 13.63 -10.66
N CYS A 202 6.34 14.27 -10.69
CA CYS A 202 6.65 15.24 -9.65
C CYS A 202 5.78 16.46 -9.96
N SER A 203 4.67 16.61 -9.25
CA SER A 203 4.01 17.90 -9.14
C SER A 203 5.06 18.87 -8.59
N SER A 204 5.42 19.86 -9.40
CA SER A 204 6.20 21.02 -8.95
C SER A 204 5.28 21.99 -8.20
#